data_AF-A0A6G9FAU9-F1
#
_entry.id   AF-A0A6G9FAU9-F1
#
_cell.length_a   1.000
_cell.length_b   1.000
_cell.length_c   1.000
_cell.angle_alpha   90.00
_cell.angle_beta   90.00
_cell.angle_gamma   90.00
#
_symmetry.space_group_name_H-M   'P 1'
#
loop_
_entity.id
_entity.type
_entity.pdbx_description
1 polymer ?
#
loop_
_entity_poly.entity_id
_entity_poly.type
_entity_poly.pdbx_seq_one_letter_code
_entity_poly.pdbx_strand_id
1 'polypeptide(L)'
;MLPETTSEDDGTTAPPACDRRPADRVALRSDLRAAVPDAGAAVGVTAAVFAFLYVRMESGDSATVAVMPFMDDPGTYWMYLLSQAFGWSGLLWAWGTVMLGLMLSGRRPTRLPVSRQVLERWHRTTSLTTMALMFAHALMFAAELVRYEAQLAWAERLWAGFADTFVPGWYDSGTGRIAIPLGQGALYLAIPLGLLFYVRHRIGANTWRRLHRFVIVVYVLSVWHTLLYGTNVWYGEWPRTVLWLLQLPVAILLLLRLLRPARRSGQLGPLKRREGLSLPGWAVRAVGRAAAGAVVVGLLVVVASGHDGGRERPAEPPSTSPHAHEPE
;
A
#
# COMPACT_ATOMS: atom_id res chain seq x y z
N MET A 1 -89.86 4.15 -7.69
CA MET A 1 -88.94 3.06 -7.30
C MET A 1 -87.64 3.28 -8.07
N LEU A 2 -86.54 3.56 -7.36
CA LEU A 2 -85.16 3.43 -7.88
C LEU A 2 -84.82 1.92 -7.96
N PRO A 3 -83.97 1.47 -8.90
CA PRO A 3 -82.49 1.49 -8.75
C PRO A 3 -81.80 1.78 -10.12
N GLU A 4 -80.49 1.86 -10.36
CA GLU A 4 -79.25 1.71 -9.62
C GLU A 4 -78.15 2.39 -10.47
N THR A 5 -77.20 3.02 -9.80
CA THR A 5 -75.98 3.59 -10.37
C THR A 5 -75.00 2.48 -10.76
N THR A 6 -74.49 2.48 -11.99
CA THR A 6 -73.26 1.75 -12.34
C THR A 6 -72.14 2.75 -12.54
N SER A 7 -71.26 2.84 -11.54
CA SER A 7 -69.95 3.48 -11.63
C SER A 7 -69.08 2.68 -12.59
N GLU A 8 -68.56 3.34 -13.62
CA GLU A 8 -67.43 2.84 -14.39
C GLU A 8 -66.19 2.84 -13.51
N ASP A 9 -65.72 1.63 -13.20
CA ASP A 9 -64.48 1.32 -12.51
C ASP A 9 -63.31 1.64 -13.46
N ASP A 10 -62.78 2.86 -13.34
CA ASP A 10 -61.61 3.32 -14.07
C ASP A 10 -60.38 2.57 -13.52
N GLY A 11 -60.07 1.46 -14.19
CA GLY A 11 -58.98 0.55 -13.90
C GLY A 11 -57.62 1.24 -13.94
N THR A 12 -57.32 1.97 -12.86
CA THR A 12 -56.00 2.51 -12.57
C THR A 12 -55.13 1.35 -12.13
N THR A 13 -54.54 0.66 -13.11
CA THR A 13 -53.44 -0.27 -12.92
C THR A 13 -52.29 0.49 -12.26
N ALA A 14 -52.18 0.36 -10.94
CA ALA A 14 -51.07 0.88 -10.17
C ALA A 14 -49.75 0.38 -10.81
N PRO A 15 -48.79 1.27 -11.12
CA PRO A 15 -47.51 0.83 -11.66
C PRO A 15 -46.84 -0.09 -10.63
N PRO A 16 -46.22 -1.21 -11.07
CA PRO A 16 -45.56 -2.11 -10.15
C PRO A 16 -44.54 -1.31 -9.34
N ALA A 17 -44.71 -1.34 -8.01
CA ALA A 17 -43.81 -0.73 -7.07
C ALA A 17 -42.39 -1.15 -7.47
N CYS A 18 -41.61 -0.18 -7.93
CA CYS A 18 -40.22 -0.39 -8.27
C CYS A 18 -39.55 -0.77 -6.96
N ASP A 19 -39.36 -2.08 -6.78
CA ASP A 19 -38.73 -2.70 -5.63
C ASP A 19 -37.30 -2.15 -5.57
N ARG A 20 -37.16 -1.00 -4.91
CA ARG A 20 -35.89 -0.36 -4.59
C ARG A 20 -35.23 -1.28 -3.59
N ARG A 21 -34.59 -2.33 -4.11
CA ARG A 21 -33.67 -3.17 -3.37
C ARG A 21 -32.83 -2.24 -2.50
N PRO A 22 -32.82 -2.41 -1.17
CA PRO A 22 -32.08 -1.53 -0.29
C PRO A 22 -30.64 -1.52 -0.79
N ALA A 23 -30.13 -0.32 -1.08
CA ALA A 23 -28.81 -0.11 -1.64
C ALA A 23 -27.79 -1.01 -0.96
N ASP A 24 -27.27 -1.95 -1.75
CA ASP A 24 -26.35 -3.04 -1.41
C ASP A 24 -25.42 -2.64 -0.26
N ARG A 25 -25.79 -2.98 0.98
CA ARG A 25 -24.95 -2.73 2.17
C ARG A 25 -23.78 -3.70 2.07
N VAL A 26 -22.71 -3.28 1.38
CA VAL A 26 -21.47 -4.06 1.34
C VAL A 26 -20.95 -4.21 2.76
N ALA A 27 -21.05 -5.43 3.27
CA ALA A 27 -20.77 -5.73 4.66
C ALA A 27 -19.29 -6.12 4.82
N LEU A 28 -18.57 -5.36 5.64
CA LEU A 28 -17.19 -5.66 6.05
C LEU A 28 -17.00 -7.12 6.48
N ARG A 29 -17.97 -7.68 7.20
CA ARG A 29 -17.96 -9.09 7.62
C ARG A 29 -17.90 -10.08 6.46
N SER A 30 -18.57 -9.79 5.35
CA SER A 30 -18.56 -10.64 4.16
C SER A 30 -17.20 -10.58 3.47
N ASP A 31 -16.67 -9.37 3.28
CA ASP A 31 -15.35 -9.19 2.66
C ASP A 31 -14.21 -9.75 3.54
N LEU A 32 -14.31 -9.64 4.87
CA LEU A 32 -13.36 -10.28 5.81
C LEU A 32 -13.35 -11.81 5.67
N ARG A 33 -14.53 -12.44 5.59
CA ARG A 33 -14.61 -13.90 5.34
C ARG A 33 -14.04 -14.26 3.96
N ALA A 34 -14.32 -13.44 2.96
CA ALA A 34 -13.80 -13.64 1.61
C ALA A 34 -12.28 -13.41 1.52
N ALA A 35 -11.68 -12.67 2.46
CA ALA A 35 -10.25 -12.42 2.52
C ALA A 35 -9.44 -13.56 3.13
N VAL A 36 -10.06 -14.54 3.81
CA VAL A 36 -9.36 -15.68 4.42
C VAL A 36 -8.38 -16.40 3.48
N PRO A 37 -8.74 -16.78 2.24
CA PRO A 37 -7.78 -17.43 1.34
C PRO A 37 -6.63 -16.50 0.91
N ASP A 38 -6.91 -15.21 0.71
CA ASP A 38 -5.89 -14.20 0.39
C ASP A 38 -4.93 -13.99 1.57
N ALA A 39 -5.48 -13.91 2.80
CA ALA A 39 -4.71 -13.84 4.03
C ALA A 39 -3.91 -15.12 4.31
N GLY A 40 -4.46 -16.30 3.98
CA GLY A 40 -3.74 -17.57 4.08
C GLY A 40 -2.54 -17.62 3.14
N ALA A 41 -2.70 -17.14 1.90
CA ALA A 41 -1.58 -16.98 0.98
C ALA A 41 -0.55 -15.97 1.51
N ALA A 42 -1.00 -14.87 2.12
CA ALA A 42 -0.12 -13.88 2.75
C ALA A 42 0.70 -14.46 3.90
N VAL A 43 0.09 -15.28 4.76
CA VAL A 43 0.79 -15.99 5.82
C VAL A 43 1.84 -16.94 5.24
N GLY A 44 1.48 -17.71 4.20
CA GLY A 44 2.43 -18.61 3.53
C GLY A 44 3.64 -17.86 2.95
N VAL A 45 3.41 -16.74 2.25
CA VAL A 45 4.50 -15.91 1.73
C VAL A 45 5.31 -15.27 2.86
N THR A 46 4.66 -14.78 3.92
CA THR A 46 5.35 -14.21 5.08
C THR A 46 6.26 -15.24 5.74
N ALA A 47 5.79 -16.48 5.91
CA ALA A 47 6.60 -17.57 6.46
C ALA A 47 7.79 -17.91 5.54
N ALA A 48 7.59 -17.94 4.22
CA ALA A 48 8.66 -18.18 3.26
C ALA A 48 9.72 -17.07 3.28
N VAL A 49 9.30 -15.80 3.35
CA VAL A 49 10.22 -14.66 3.49
C VAL A 49 10.97 -14.73 4.82
N PHE A 50 10.28 -15.03 5.92
CA PHE A 50 10.91 -15.20 7.23
C PHE A 50 11.99 -16.30 7.18
N ALA A 51 11.66 -17.48 6.68
CA ALA A 51 12.60 -18.59 6.56
C ALA A 51 13.81 -18.22 5.67
N PHE A 52 13.56 -17.54 4.54
CA PHE A 52 14.62 -17.04 3.67
C PHE A 52 15.57 -16.08 4.40
N LEU A 53 15.03 -15.09 5.12
CA LEU A 53 15.84 -14.13 5.88
C LEU A 53 16.61 -14.80 7.03
N TYR A 54 15.98 -15.76 7.70
CA TYR A 54 16.57 -16.52 8.79
C TYR A 54 17.77 -17.35 8.32
N VAL A 55 17.60 -18.13 7.23
CA VAL A 55 18.69 -18.95 6.65
C VAL A 55 19.84 -18.07 6.14
N ARG A 56 19.53 -16.93 5.52
CA ARG A 56 20.54 -15.96 5.07
C ARG A 56 21.38 -15.41 6.23
N MET A 57 20.75 -15.17 7.38
CA MET A 57 21.44 -14.73 8.60
C MET A 57 22.33 -15.84 9.15
N GLU A 58 21.82 -17.08 9.27
CA GLU A 58 22.64 -18.22 9.70
C GLU A 58 23.82 -18.52 8.76
N SER A 59 23.67 -18.29 7.46
CA SER A 59 24.75 -18.51 6.49
C SER A 59 25.78 -17.36 6.43
N GLY A 60 25.64 -16.32 7.26
CA GLY A 60 26.51 -15.13 7.26
C GLY A 60 26.34 -14.21 6.04
N ASP A 61 25.44 -14.55 5.12
CA ASP A 61 25.11 -13.74 3.95
C ASP A 61 23.84 -12.94 4.24
N SER A 62 23.89 -12.05 5.24
CA SER A 62 22.75 -11.19 5.57
C SER A 62 23.14 -9.73 5.49
N ALA A 63 22.44 -8.99 4.63
CA ALA A 63 22.56 -7.53 4.57
C ALA A 63 22.11 -6.87 5.88
N THR A 64 21.21 -7.50 6.65
CA THR A 64 20.84 -7.02 7.99
C THR A 64 22.03 -7.05 8.93
N VAL A 65 22.79 -8.14 8.99
CA VAL A 65 23.99 -8.25 9.84
C VAL A 65 25.08 -7.28 9.39
N ALA A 66 25.26 -7.10 8.08
CA ALA A 66 26.22 -6.14 7.55
C ALA A 66 25.91 -4.68 7.96
N VAL A 67 24.63 -4.32 8.09
CA VAL A 67 24.20 -2.97 8.51
C VAL A 67 24.11 -2.84 10.03
N MET A 68 23.68 -3.91 10.72
CA MET A 68 23.49 -3.96 12.17
C MET A 68 24.19 -5.22 12.74
N PRO A 69 25.53 -5.17 12.94
CA PRO A 69 26.31 -6.35 13.34
C PRO A 69 25.89 -6.97 14.67
N PHE A 70 25.33 -6.18 15.58
CA PHE A 70 24.82 -6.69 16.87
C PHE A 70 23.61 -7.62 16.71
N MET A 71 22.99 -7.68 15.52
CA MET A 71 21.88 -8.57 15.18
C MET A 71 22.32 -9.93 14.63
N ASP A 72 23.60 -10.29 14.75
CA ASP A 72 24.16 -11.58 14.28
C ASP A 72 23.76 -12.78 15.17
N ASP A 73 22.48 -12.86 15.50
CA ASP A 73 21.86 -13.99 16.18
C ASP A 73 20.36 -14.05 15.78
N PRO A 74 20.00 -14.88 14.80
CA PRO A 74 18.62 -14.97 14.33
C PRO A 74 17.66 -15.55 15.38
N GLY A 75 18.17 -16.32 16.35
CA GLY A 75 17.39 -16.85 17.47
C GLY A 75 17.03 -15.78 18.48
N THR A 76 17.95 -14.86 18.76
CA THR A 76 17.66 -13.70 19.61
C THR A 76 16.78 -12.68 18.88
N TYR A 77 17.05 -12.35 17.61
CA TYR A 77 16.37 -11.27 16.88
C TYR A 77 15.25 -11.76 15.93
N TRP A 78 14.64 -12.91 16.22
CA TRP A 78 13.60 -13.50 15.36
C TRP A 78 12.38 -12.59 15.17
N MET A 79 12.00 -11.79 16.17
CA MET A 79 10.86 -10.87 16.05
C MET A 79 11.15 -9.73 15.09
N TYR A 80 12.41 -9.26 15.04
CA TYR A 80 12.87 -8.32 14.03
C TYR A 80 12.78 -8.93 12.62
N LEU A 81 13.27 -10.17 12.44
CA LEU A 81 13.16 -10.90 11.17
C LEU A 81 11.70 -11.11 10.75
N LEU A 82 10.82 -11.42 11.70
CA LEU A 82 9.39 -11.58 11.45
C LEU A 82 8.73 -10.26 11.08
N SER A 83 9.10 -9.15 11.75
CA SER A 83 8.66 -7.81 11.33
C SER A 83 9.10 -7.51 9.90
N GLN A 84 10.35 -7.81 9.52
CA GLN A 84 10.82 -7.63 8.15
C GLN A 84 10.01 -8.48 7.15
N ALA A 85 9.69 -9.72 7.50
CA ALA A 85 8.88 -10.60 6.66
C ALA A 85 7.46 -10.04 6.43
N PHE A 86 6.83 -9.49 7.48
CA PHE A 86 5.56 -8.77 7.35
C PHE A 86 5.70 -7.51 6.48
N GLY A 87 6.81 -6.77 6.60
CA GLY A 87 7.07 -5.57 5.79
C GLY A 87 7.17 -5.88 4.30
N TRP A 88 7.98 -6.88 3.93
CA TRP A 88 8.12 -7.34 2.54
C TRP A 88 6.82 -7.90 1.97
N SER A 89 6.12 -8.73 2.74
CA SER A 89 4.83 -9.28 2.33
C SER A 89 3.78 -8.18 2.19
N GLY A 90 3.74 -7.23 3.12
CA GLY A 90 2.86 -6.06 3.06
C GLY A 90 3.12 -5.21 1.82
N LEU A 91 4.39 -4.97 1.46
CA LEU A 91 4.75 -4.24 0.25
C LEU A 91 4.35 -4.98 -1.03
N LEU A 92 4.53 -6.30 -1.09
CA LEU A 92 4.10 -7.13 -2.22
C LEU A 92 2.57 -7.11 -2.38
N TRP A 93 1.83 -7.23 -1.29
CA TRP A 93 0.36 -7.13 -1.30
C TRP A 93 -0.11 -5.73 -1.69
N ALA A 94 0.58 -4.68 -1.21
CA ALA A 94 0.33 -3.30 -1.58
C ALA A 94 0.53 -3.08 -3.09
N TRP A 95 1.62 -3.62 -3.66
CA TRP A 95 1.86 -3.62 -5.10
C TRP A 95 0.72 -4.32 -5.85
N GLY A 96 0.34 -5.53 -5.41
CA GLY A 96 -0.74 -6.30 -6.02
C GLY A 96 -2.08 -5.56 -6.01
N THR A 97 -2.47 -4.98 -4.88
CA THR A 97 -3.74 -4.24 -4.80
C THR A 97 -3.74 -2.95 -5.62
N VAL A 98 -2.60 -2.25 -5.72
CA VAL A 98 -2.46 -1.08 -6.61
C VAL A 98 -2.63 -1.48 -8.07
N MET A 99 -2.00 -2.58 -8.49
CA MET A 99 -2.15 -3.13 -9.84
C MET A 99 -3.62 -3.45 -10.15
N LEU A 100 -4.32 -4.15 -9.24
CA LEU A 100 -5.76 -4.44 -9.37
C LEU A 100 -6.60 -3.16 -9.46
N GLY A 101 -6.31 -2.16 -8.63
CA GLY A 101 -7.01 -0.87 -8.61
C GLY A 101 -6.81 -0.05 -9.91
N LEU A 102 -5.61 -0.08 -10.47
CA LEU A 102 -5.30 0.54 -11.77
C LEU A 102 -6.03 -0.17 -12.92
N MET A 103 -6.06 -1.51 -12.91
CA MET A 103 -6.80 -2.32 -13.90
C MET A 103 -8.32 -2.11 -13.82
N LEU A 104 -8.89 -1.93 -12.62
CA LEU A 104 -10.31 -1.64 -12.41
C LEU A 104 -10.73 -0.26 -12.91
N SER A 105 -9.82 0.71 -12.85
CA SER A 105 -10.10 2.11 -13.17
C SER A 105 -9.98 2.44 -14.67
N GLY A 106 -9.37 1.56 -15.47
CA GLY A 106 -9.08 1.77 -16.89
C GLY A 106 -10.14 1.19 -17.85
N ARG A 107 -10.01 1.55 -19.14
CA ARG A 107 -10.75 0.90 -20.22
C ARG A 107 -10.10 -0.47 -20.46
N ARG A 108 -10.82 -1.56 -20.14
CA ARG A 108 -10.26 -2.90 -20.24
C ARG A 108 -9.90 -3.26 -21.68
N PRO A 109 -8.80 -3.97 -21.92
CA PRO A 109 -8.65 -4.76 -23.12
C PRO A 109 -9.85 -5.70 -23.22
N THR A 110 -10.45 -5.82 -24.40
CA THR A 110 -11.61 -6.70 -24.67
C THR A 110 -11.34 -8.18 -24.40
N ARG A 111 -10.08 -8.57 -24.13
CA ARG A 111 -9.61 -9.95 -23.97
C ARG A 111 -9.22 -10.36 -22.54
N LEU A 112 -9.47 -9.54 -21.51
CA LEU A 112 -9.21 -10.00 -20.13
C LEU A 112 -10.25 -11.07 -19.73
N PRO A 113 -9.81 -12.29 -19.35
CA PRO A 113 -10.73 -13.40 -19.05
C PRO A 113 -11.48 -13.21 -17.72
N VAL A 114 -11.05 -12.29 -16.87
CA VAL A 114 -11.58 -12.11 -15.52
C VAL A 114 -12.62 -10.98 -15.49
N SER A 115 -13.79 -11.22 -14.88
CA SER A 115 -14.88 -10.24 -14.81
C SER A 115 -14.54 -9.01 -13.95
N ARG A 116 -15.34 -7.94 -14.06
CA ARG A 116 -15.15 -6.72 -13.25
C ARG A 116 -15.43 -6.96 -11.78
N GLN A 117 -16.46 -7.74 -11.48
CA GLN A 117 -16.85 -8.07 -10.13
C GLN A 117 -15.78 -8.90 -9.41
N VAL A 118 -15.14 -9.83 -10.12
CA VAL A 118 -14.04 -10.63 -9.54
C VAL A 118 -12.81 -9.77 -9.24
N LEU A 119 -12.39 -8.90 -10.16
CA LEU A 119 -11.28 -7.97 -9.88
C LEU A 119 -11.59 -7.04 -8.72
N GLU A 120 -12.82 -6.54 -8.63
CA GLU A 120 -13.24 -5.70 -7.51
C GLU A 120 -13.15 -6.48 -6.20
N ARG A 121 -13.66 -7.72 -6.17
CA ARG A 121 -13.56 -8.59 -5.00
C ARG A 121 -12.10 -8.82 -4.59
N TRP A 122 -11.22 -9.18 -5.52
CA TRP A 122 -9.79 -9.35 -5.25
C TRP A 122 -9.17 -8.07 -4.71
N HIS A 123 -9.41 -6.92 -5.35
CA HIS A 123 -8.89 -5.64 -4.87
C HIS A 123 -9.34 -5.34 -3.43
N ARG A 124 -10.59 -5.63 -3.07
CA ARG A 124 -11.10 -5.43 -1.70
C ARG A 124 -10.43 -6.37 -0.70
N THR A 125 -10.35 -7.67 -1.00
CA THR A 125 -9.75 -8.65 -0.09
C THR A 125 -8.26 -8.42 0.08
N THR A 126 -7.52 -8.23 -1.01
CA THR A 126 -6.08 -7.95 -0.98
C THR A 126 -5.78 -6.63 -0.28
N SER A 127 -6.66 -5.61 -0.38
CA SER A 127 -6.50 -4.37 0.40
C SER A 127 -6.66 -4.56 1.91
N LEU A 128 -7.63 -5.39 2.34
CA LEU A 128 -7.78 -5.75 3.76
C LEU A 128 -6.54 -6.47 4.29
N THR A 129 -6.05 -7.46 3.53
CA THR A 129 -4.83 -8.19 3.87
C THR A 129 -3.61 -7.27 3.90
N THR A 130 -3.48 -6.33 2.95
CA THR A 130 -2.40 -5.33 2.94
C THR A 130 -2.40 -4.53 4.24
N MET A 131 -3.55 -4.00 4.66
CA MET A 131 -3.65 -3.24 5.92
C MET A 131 -3.30 -4.10 7.13
N ALA A 132 -3.73 -5.37 7.15
CA ALA A 132 -3.39 -6.31 8.23
C ALA A 132 -1.88 -6.59 8.29
N LEU A 133 -1.22 -6.81 7.14
CA LEU A 133 0.23 -7.03 7.06
C LEU A 133 1.01 -5.79 7.50
N MET A 134 0.61 -4.58 7.06
CA MET A 134 1.22 -3.32 7.49
C MET A 134 1.10 -3.12 9.00
N PHE A 135 -0.07 -3.42 9.56
CA PHE A 135 -0.30 -3.30 11.00
C PHE A 135 0.50 -4.35 11.78
N ALA A 136 0.56 -5.60 11.29
CA ALA A 136 1.37 -6.66 11.90
C ALA A 136 2.87 -6.35 11.84
N HIS A 137 3.35 -5.77 10.74
CA HIS A 137 4.73 -5.28 10.61
C HIS A 137 5.09 -4.27 11.72
N ALA A 138 4.25 -3.23 11.88
CA ALA A 138 4.44 -2.23 12.93
C ALA A 138 4.34 -2.86 14.33
N LEU A 139 3.35 -3.72 14.58
CA LEU A 139 3.18 -4.37 15.88
C LEU A 139 4.36 -5.27 16.24
N MET A 140 4.88 -6.03 15.28
CA MET A 140 6.06 -6.88 15.51
C MET A 140 7.32 -6.04 15.76
N PHE A 141 7.45 -4.89 15.11
CA PHE A 141 8.55 -3.96 15.39
C PHE A 141 8.44 -3.38 16.81
N ALA A 142 7.25 -2.92 17.22
CA ALA A 142 7.01 -2.46 18.59
C ALA A 142 7.31 -3.56 19.62
N ALA A 143 6.86 -4.78 19.35
CA ALA A 143 7.06 -5.91 20.25
C ALA A 143 8.55 -6.29 20.37
N GLU A 144 9.33 -6.14 19.29
CA GLU A 144 10.78 -6.30 19.34
C GLU A 144 11.44 -5.22 20.22
N LEU A 145 11.05 -3.96 20.09
CA LEU A 145 11.58 -2.88 20.93
C LEU A 145 11.26 -3.10 22.42
N VAL A 146 10.03 -3.52 22.74
CA VAL A 146 9.63 -3.87 24.11
C VAL A 146 10.50 -5.00 24.68
N ARG A 147 10.88 -5.97 23.84
CA ARG A 147 11.73 -7.09 24.24
C ARG A 147 13.20 -6.66 24.41
N TYR A 148 13.68 -5.82 23.51
CA TYR A 148 15.07 -5.34 23.46
C TYR A 148 15.41 -4.44 24.65
N GLU A 149 14.48 -3.59 25.09
CA GLU A 149 14.66 -2.65 26.22
C GLU A 149 14.59 -3.36 27.59
N ALA A 150 15.35 -4.45 27.75
CA ALA A 150 15.29 -5.37 28.88
C ALA A 150 15.74 -4.77 30.22
N GLN A 151 16.25 -3.54 30.22
CA GLN A 151 16.70 -2.82 31.42
C GLN A 151 15.63 -1.89 32.01
N LEU A 152 14.62 -1.48 31.21
CA LEU A 152 13.57 -0.58 31.66
C LEU A 152 12.49 -1.31 32.48
N ALA A 153 11.64 -0.57 33.21
CA ALA A 153 10.44 -1.16 33.81
C ALA A 153 9.40 -1.52 32.73
N TRP A 154 8.50 -2.47 32.99
CA TRP A 154 7.55 -2.97 31.98
C TRP A 154 6.69 -1.87 31.34
N ALA A 155 6.19 -0.93 32.14
CA ALA A 155 5.39 0.19 31.63
C ALA A 155 6.19 1.12 30.71
N GLU A 156 7.46 1.37 31.05
CA GLU A 156 8.37 2.19 30.25
C GLU A 156 8.73 1.51 28.94
N ARG A 157 8.99 0.18 28.95
CA ARG A 157 9.22 -0.59 27.71
C ARG A 157 8.04 -0.50 26.75
N LEU A 158 6.83 -0.71 27.28
CA LEU A 158 5.60 -0.62 26.48
C LEU A 158 5.44 0.77 25.88
N TRP A 159 5.70 1.82 26.67
CA TRP A 159 5.63 3.19 26.17
C TRP A 159 6.71 3.48 25.13
N ALA A 160 7.96 3.10 25.38
CA ALA A 160 9.08 3.31 24.46
C ALA A 160 8.82 2.62 23.12
N GLY A 161 8.52 1.31 23.13
CA GLY A 161 8.20 0.56 21.91
C GLY A 161 6.97 1.08 21.17
N PHE A 162 5.95 1.56 21.90
CA PHE A 162 4.81 2.25 21.29
C PHE A 162 5.22 3.57 20.65
N ALA A 163 5.96 4.40 21.36
CA ALA A 163 6.33 5.73 20.92
C ALA A 163 7.24 5.68 19.69
N ASP A 164 8.28 4.85 19.72
CA ASP A 164 9.19 4.62 18.61
C ASP A 164 8.50 4.08 17.35
N THR A 165 7.43 3.30 17.53
CA THR A 165 6.72 2.70 16.40
C THR A 165 5.59 3.58 15.87
N PHE A 166 4.79 4.18 16.76
CA PHE A 166 3.51 4.79 16.42
C PHE A 166 3.49 6.31 16.60
N VAL A 167 4.37 6.92 17.40
CA VAL A 167 4.36 8.38 17.59
C VAL A 167 5.22 9.05 16.52
N PRO A 168 4.63 9.91 15.66
CA PRO A 168 5.39 10.60 14.63
C PRO A 168 6.49 11.48 15.20
N GLY A 169 7.72 11.28 14.71
CA GLY A 169 8.89 12.06 15.11
C GLY A 169 9.50 11.66 16.45
N TRP A 170 9.01 10.61 17.11
CA TRP A 170 9.60 10.12 18.36
C TRP A 170 10.91 9.35 18.12
N TYR A 171 10.93 8.49 17.10
CA TYR A 171 12.10 7.72 16.74
C TYR A 171 13.27 8.63 16.34
N ASP A 172 14.37 8.56 17.08
CA ASP A 172 15.41 9.60 17.06
C ASP A 172 16.77 9.12 16.52
N SER A 173 16.84 7.97 15.85
CA SER A 173 18.11 7.41 15.36
C SER A 173 18.24 7.37 13.83
N GLY A 174 19.47 7.65 13.35
CA GLY A 174 19.93 7.42 11.97
C GLY A 174 18.96 7.87 10.87
N THR A 175 18.82 7.01 9.84
CA THR A 175 17.84 7.20 8.75
C THR A 175 16.41 6.99 9.19
N GLY A 176 16.19 6.39 10.37
CA GLY A 176 14.87 6.13 10.95
C GLY A 176 14.09 7.42 11.24
N ARG A 177 14.77 8.52 11.59
CA ARG A 177 14.17 9.85 11.80
C ARG A 177 13.28 10.33 10.64
N ILE A 178 13.60 9.92 9.41
CA ILE A 178 12.81 10.25 8.22
C ILE A 178 11.97 9.04 7.80
N ALA A 179 12.56 7.85 7.79
CA ALA A 179 11.91 6.70 7.21
C ALA A 179 10.74 6.16 8.06
N ILE A 180 10.84 6.18 9.39
CA ILE A 180 9.77 5.74 10.30
C ILE A 180 8.52 6.62 10.13
N PRO A 181 8.61 7.97 10.13
CA PRO A 181 7.47 8.82 9.79
C PRO A 181 6.79 8.53 8.45
N LEU A 182 7.54 8.12 7.42
CA LEU A 182 6.94 7.71 6.14
C LEU A 182 6.12 6.41 6.28
N GLY A 183 6.64 5.43 7.02
CA GLY A 183 5.93 4.18 7.33
C GLY A 183 4.68 4.40 8.18
N GLN A 184 4.79 5.23 9.22
CA GLN A 184 3.67 5.68 10.06
C GLN A 184 2.61 6.40 9.21
N GLY A 185 3.04 7.34 8.36
CA GLY A 185 2.16 8.04 7.43
C GLY A 185 1.45 7.09 6.48
N ALA A 186 2.14 6.08 5.94
CA ALA A 186 1.54 5.04 5.11
C ALA A 186 0.46 4.26 5.87
N LEU A 187 0.76 3.78 7.08
CA LEU A 187 -0.19 3.04 7.93
C LEU A 187 -1.42 3.88 8.29
N TYR A 188 -1.19 5.12 8.73
CA TYR A 188 -2.24 6.05 9.15
C TYR A 188 -3.11 6.55 8.00
N LEU A 189 -2.61 6.54 6.76
CA LEU A 189 -3.43 6.79 5.58
C LEU A 189 -4.15 5.52 5.11
N ALA A 190 -3.49 4.36 5.16
CA ALA A 190 -4.02 3.08 4.68
C ALA A 190 -5.33 2.71 5.38
N ILE A 191 -5.34 2.74 6.72
CA ILE A 191 -6.49 2.32 7.54
C ILE A 191 -7.75 3.14 7.21
N PRO A 192 -7.76 4.49 7.36
CA PRO A 192 -8.96 5.26 7.09
C PRO A 192 -9.35 5.23 5.61
N LEU A 193 -8.40 5.35 4.67
CA LEU A 193 -8.74 5.37 3.24
C LEU A 193 -9.26 4.02 2.73
N GLY A 194 -8.75 2.91 3.26
CA GLY A 194 -9.22 1.56 2.96
C GLY A 194 -10.60 1.30 3.54
N LEU A 195 -10.81 1.61 4.82
CA LEU A 195 -12.09 1.39 5.49
C LEU A 195 -13.19 2.36 5.03
N LEU A 196 -12.82 3.50 4.43
CA LEU A 196 -13.75 4.47 3.85
C LEU A 196 -14.72 3.83 2.84
N PHE A 197 -14.30 2.73 2.18
CA PHE A 197 -15.16 1.99 1.27
C PHE A 197 -16.44 1.48 1.93
N TYR A 198 -16.41 1.06 3.20
CA TYR A 198 -17.57 0.52 3.91
C TYR A 198 -18.56 1.61 4.36
N VAL A 199 -18.06 2.83 4.56
CA VAL A 199 -18.88 4.01 4.91
C VAL A 199 -19.18 4.91 3.70
N ARG A 200 -18.81 4.49 2.49
CA ARG A 200 -18.96 5.29 1.25
C ARG A 200 -20.41 5.73 0.97
N HIS A 201 -21.38 4.99 1.49
CA HIS A 201 -22.80 5.32 1.38
C HIS A 201 -23.16 6.63 2.11
N ARG A 202 -22.39 7.03 3.13
CA ARG A 202 -22.61 8.28 3.88
C ARG A 202 -21.96 9.51 3.25
N ILE A 203 -20.78 9.36 2.66
CA ILE A 203 -20.00 10.48 2.09
C ILE A 203 -20.25 10.71 0.59
N GLY A 204 -20.95 9.78 -0.06
CA GLY A 204 -21.24 9.82 -1.49
C GLY A 204 -20.11 9.27 -2.37
N ALA A 205 -20.51 8.69 -3.51
CA ALA A 205 -19.60 7.98 -4.41
C ALA A 205 -18.53 8.90 -5.04
N ASN A 206 -18.82 10.20 -5.22
CA ASN A 206 -17.87 11.14 -5.79
C ASN A 206 -16.75 11.49 -4.81
N THR A 207 -17.11 11.79 -3.56
CA THR A 207 -16.17 12.09 -2.48
C THR A 207 -15.27 10.89 -2.20
N TRP A 208 -15.85 9.70 -2.06
CA TRP A 208 -15.09 8.46 -1.89
C TRP A 208 -14.07 8.26 -3.02
N ARG A 209 -14.46 8.41 -4.29
CA ARG A 209 -13.52 8.28 -5.43
C ARG A 209 -12.41 9.31 -5.44
N ARG A 210 -12.63 10.51 -4.89
CA ARG A 210 -11.58 11.54 -4.78
C ARG A 210 -10.58 11.16 -3.68
N LEU A 211 -11.08 10.79 -2.51
CA LEU A 211 -10.26 10.36 -1.37
C LEU A 211 -9.48 9.08 -1.67
N HIS A 212 -10.12 8.09 -2.28
CA HIS A 212 -9.48 6.83 -2.63
C HIS A 212 -8.33 6.98 -3.65
N ARG A 213 -8.28 8.06 -4.45
CA ARG A 213 -7.13 8.31 -5.33
C ARG A 213 -5.84 8.57 -4.55
N PHE A 214 -5.93 9.05 -3.32
CA PHE A 214 -4.77 9.26 -2.46
C PHE A 214 -4.18 7.97 -1.91
N VAL A 215 -4.83 6.81 -2.12
CA VAL A 215 -4.23 5.50 -1.77
C VAL A 215 -2.93 5.26 -2.52
N ILE A 216 -2.71 5.87 -3.70
CA ILE A 216 -1.41 5.79 -4.37
C ILE A 216 -0.27 6.39 -3.54
N VAL A 217 -0.57 7.40 -2.70
CA VAL A 217 0.40 8.01 -1.79
C VAL A 217 0.83 7.01 -0.72
N VAL A 218 -0.08 6.19 -0.21
CA VAL A 218 0.24 5.10 0.73
C VAL A 218 1.30 4.18 0.14
N TYR A 219 1.12 3.77 -1.12
CA TYR A 219 2.08 2.91 -1.81
C TYR A 219 3.43 3.59 -2.00
N VAL A 220 3.44 4.86 -2.45
CA VAL A 220 4.67 5.64 -2.61
C VAL A 220 5.43 5.80 -1.28
N LEU A 221 4.72 6.13 -0.20
CA LEU A 221 5.30 6.22 1.14
C LEU A 221 5.86 4.88 1.61
N SER A 222 5.18 3.77 1.31
CA SER A 222 5.63 2.42 1.66
C SER A 222 6.92 2.06 0.92
N VAL A 223 7.01 2.32 -0.39
CA VAL A 223 8.23 2.08 -1.19
C VAL A 223 9.40 2.91 -0.66
N TRP A 224 9.18 4.19 -0.37
CA TRP A 224 10.24 5.05 0.16
C TRP A 224 10.66 4.67 1.58
N HIS A 225 9.71 4.30 2.44
CA HIS A 225 10.00 3.75 3.76
C HIS A 225 10.92 2.51 3.64
N THR A 226 10.61 1.59 2.74
CA THR A 226 11.44 0.41 2.48
C THR A 226 12.82 0.79 1.92
N LEU A 227 12.91 1.70 0.94
CA LEU A 227 14.21 2.12 0.37
C LEU A 227 15.12 2.83 1.37
N LEU A 228 14.54 3.54 2.34
CA LEU A 228 15.29 4.35 3.32
C LEU A 228 15.65 3.58 4.59
N TYR A 229 14.86 2.57 4.98
CA TYR A 229 15.04 1.84 6.25
C TYR A 229 15.19 0.32 6.11
N GLY A 230 14.87 -0.24 4.94
CA GLY A 230 15.01 -1.67 4.70
C GLY A 230 16.49 -2.06 4.59
N THR A 231 16.98 -2.81 5.57
CA THR A 231 18.37 -3.31 5.58
C THR A 231 18.70 -4.15 4.35
N ASN A 232 17.73 -4.94 3.87
CA ASN A 232 17.84 -5.76 2.67
C ASN A 232 17.94 -4.97 1.34
N VAL A 233 17.70 -3.65 1.36
CA VAL A 233 17.87 -2.76 0.18
C VAL A 233 18.85 -1.64 0.45
N TRP A 234 19.65 -1.75 1.51
CA TRP A 234 20.62 -0.73 1.92
C TRP A 234 21.76 -0.60 0.90
N TYR A 235 22.21 -1.74 0.38
CA TYR A 235 23.25 -1.85 -0.63
C TYR A 235 22.65 -1.98 -2.05
N GLY A 236 23.49 -1.75 -3.06
CA GLY A 236 23.15 -1.93 -4.48
C GLY A 236 23.08 -3.40 -4.90
N GLU A 237 22.29 -4.19 -4.18
CA GLU A 237 22.13 -5.63 -4.40
C GLU A 237 20.77 -5.96 -5.08
N TRP A 238 20.60 -7.22 -5.46
CA TRP A 238 19.42 -7.67 -6.21
C TRP A 238 18.05 -7.31 -5.58
N PRO A 239 17.83 -7.29 -4.25
CA PRO A 239 16.51 -6.96 -3.71
C PRO A 239 16.10 -5.53 -4.03
N ARG A 240 17.06 -4.61 -4.05
CA ARG A 240 16.85 -3.21 -4.40
C ARG A 240 16.55 -3.04 -5.88
N THR A 241 17.30 -3.73 -6.74
CA THR A 241 17.03 -3.75 -8.19
C THR A 241 15.65 -4.31 -8.50
N VAL A 242 15.25 -5.42 -7.87
CA VAL A 242 13.91 -6.00 -8.02
C VAL A 242 12.83 -5.02 -7.55
N LEU A 243 13.07 -4.31 -6.44
CA LEU A 243 12.15 -3.30 -5.94
C LEU A 243 11.93 -2.18 -6.97
N TRP A 244 12.97 -1.72 -7.66
CA TRP A 244 12.85 -0.75 -8.75
C TRP A 244 12.11 -1.31 -9.96
N LEU A 245 12.42 -2.54 -10.38
CA LEU A 245 11.75 -3.22 -11.49
C LEU A 245 10.24 -3.34 -11.26
N LEU A 246 9.82 -3.64 -10.03
CA LEU A 246 8.39 -3.74 -9.67
C LEU A 246 7.64 -2.41 -9.80
N GLN A 247 8.33 -1.26 -9.79
CA GLN A 247 7.70 0.04 -9.98
C GLN A 247 7.33 0.32 -11.45
N LEU A 248 8.04 -0.29 -12.40
CA LEU A 248 7.77 -0.11 -13.84
C LEU A 248 6.31 -0.41 -14.23
N PRO A 249 5.73 -1.58 -13.92
CA PRO A 249 4.33 -1.86 -14.29
C PRO A 249 3.35 -0.89 -13.63
N VAL A 250 3.60 -0.46 -12.39
CA VAL A 250 2.77 0.53 -11.69
C VAL A 250 2.81 1.88 -12.40
N ALA A 251 4.02 2.38 -12.70
CA ALA A 251 4.24 3.65 -13.37
C ALA A 251 3.65 3.67 -14.79
N ILE A 252 3.85 2.58 -15.55
CA ILE A 252 3.29 2.41 -16.90
C ILE A 252 1.76 2.41 -16.86
N LEU A 253 1.13 1.63 -15.98
CA LEU A 253 -0.33 1.61 -15.86
C LEU A 253 -0.89 2.96 -15.42
N LEU A 254 -0.21 3.65 -14.50
CA LEU A 254 -0.59 5.00 -14.07
C LEU A 254 -0.50 5.99 -15.24
N LEU A 255 0.60 5.95 -16.02
CA LEU A 255 0.77 6.78 -17.21
C LEU A 255 -0.32 6.48 -18.25
N LEU A 256 -0.57 5.22 -18.58
CA LEU A 256 -1.63 4.81 -19.51
C LEU A 256 -3.01 5.31 -19.06
N ARG A 257 -3.29 5.30 -17.75
CA ARG A 257 -4.52 5.84 -17.18
C ARG A 257 -4.63 7.35 -17.36
N LEU A 258 -3.54 8.09 -17.16
CA LEU A 258 -3.51 9.54 -17.35
C LEU A 258 -3.63 9.93 -18.84
N LEU A 259 -3.11 9.09 -19.73
CA LEU A 259 -3.18 9.27 -21.19
C LEU A 259 -4.55 8.90 -21.78
N ARG A 260 -5.26 7.91 -21.22
CA ARG A 260 -6.57 7.42 -21.72
C ARG A 260 -7.72 7.74 -20.76
N PRO A 261 -8.23 8.99 -20.76
CA PRO A 261 -9.35 9.37 -19.89
C PRO A 261 -10.61 8.54 -20.15
N ALA A 262 -11.23 8.06 -19.07
CA ALA A 262 -12.42 7.19 -19.10
C ALA A 262 -13.74 7.89 -19.53
N ARG A 263 -13.74 9.20 -19.82
CA ARG A 263 -14.91 9.96 -20.28
C ARG A 263 -14.54 10.82 -21.49
N ARG A 264 -15.42 10.93 -22.49
CA ARG A 264 -15.24 11.78 -23.70
C ARG A 264 -14.90 13.24 -23.36
N SER A 265 -15.36 13.76 -22.22
CA SER A 265 -15.02 15.10 -21.73
C SER A 265 -13.57 15.27 -21.21
N GLY A 266 -12.80 14.18 -21.14
CA GLY A 266 -11.39 14.17 -20.78
C GLY A 266 -10.45 14.07 -21.98
N GLN A 267 -10.96 13.84 -23.20
CA GLN A 267 -10.15 13.94 -24.41
C GLN A 267 -9.76 15.40 -24.59
N LEU A 268 -8.46 15.63 -24.77
CA LEU A 268 -7.99 16.89 -25.35
C LEU A 268 -8.50 16.88 -26.78
N GLY A 269 -9.66 17.50 -27.01
CA GLY A 269 -9.99 17.95 -28.35
C GLY A 269 -8.90 18.91 -28.83
N PRO A 270 -8.71 19.06 -30.16
CA PRO A 270 -7.89 20.15 -30.67
C PRO A 270 -8.31 21.46 -29.99
N LEU A 271 -7.35 22.38 -29.79
CA LEU A 271 -7.51 23.74 -29.25
C LEU A 271 -8.53 24.55 -30.07
N LYS A 272 -9.79 24.12 -30.11
CA LYS A 272 -10.91 24.89 -30.62
C LYS A 272 -11.36 25.70 -29.43
N ARG A 273 -10.99 26.98 -29.47
CA ARG A 273 -11.51 28.11 -28.70
C ARG A 273 -12.97 27.87 -28.33
N ARG A 274 -13.20 27.20 -27.20
CA ARG A 274 -14.53 26.96 -26.64
C ARG A 274 -14.49 27.65 -25.30
N GLU A 275 -15.11 28.82 -25.28
CA GLU A 275 -15.34 29.65 -24.11
C GLU A 275 -15.73 28.77 -22.91
N GLY A 276 -14.92 28.83 -21.84
CA GLY A 276 -15.28 28.24 -20.55
C GLY A 276 -14.49 27.03 -20.06
N LEU A 277 -13.50 26.48 -20.78
CA LEU A 277 -12.57 25.52 -20.15
C LEU A 277 -11.52 26.28 -19.32
N SER A 278 -11.55 26.09 -18.00
CA SER A 278 -10.59 26.69 -17.08
C SER A 278 -9.16 26.21 -17.39
N LEU A 279 -8.33 27.13 -17.90
CA LEU A 279 -6.87 27.02 -18.07
C LEU A 279 -6.15 26.20 -16.97
N PRO A 280 -6.47 26.36 -15.66
CA PRO A 280 -5.84 25.55 -14.60
C PRO A 280 -6.08 24.04 -14.73
N GLY A 281 -7.25 23.59 -15.21
CA GLY A 281 -7.57 22.17 -15.28
C GLY A 281 -6.80 21.41 -16.38
N TRP A 282 -6.44 22.11 -17.46
CA TRP A 282 -5.62 21.56 -18.53
C TRP A 282 -4.15 21.45 -18.10
N ALA A 283 -3.61 22.51 -17.50
CA ALA A 283 -2.22 22.56 -17.04
C ALA A 283 -1.93 21.45 -16.02
N VAL A 284 -2.79 21.26 -15.02
CA VAL A 284 -2.65 20.18 -14.01
C VAL A 284 -2.59 18.79 -14.66
N ARG A 285 -3.37 18.54 -15.71
CA ARG A 285 -3.36 17.25 -16.43
C ARG A 285 -2.10 17.06 -17.26
N ALA A 286 -1.62 18.12 -17.92
CA ALA A 286 -0.38 18.08 -18.69
C ALA A 286 0.82 17.82 -17.76
N VAL A 287 0.90 18.55 -16.65
CA VAL A 287 1.93 18.35 -15.61
C VAL A 287 1.89 16.93 -15.05
N GLY A 288 0.69 16.41 -14.70
CA GLY A 288 0.56 15.05 -14.20
C GLY A 288 1.04 13.98 -15.19
N ARG A 289 0.79 14.16 -16.49
CA ARG A 289 1.30 13.26 -17.54
C ARG A 289 2.80 13.35 -17.73
N ALA A 290 3.33 14.57 -17.74
CA ALA A 290 4.77 14.81 -17.85
C ALA A 290 5.51 14.20 -16.66
N ALA A 291 5.01 14.41 -15.45
CA ALA A 291 5.56 13.81 -14.24
C ALA A 291 5.54 12.27 -14.28
N ALA A 292 4.41 11.66 -14.67
CA ALA A 292 4.34 10.21 -14.80
C ALA A 292 5.27 9.66 -15.90
N GLY A 293 5.41 10.38 -17.02
CA GLY A 293 6.36 10.04 -18.08
C GLY A 293 7.81 10.12 -17.59
N ALA A 294 8.15 11.19 -16.88
CA ALA A 294 9.47 11.36 -16.28
C ALA A 294 9.79 10.26 -15.26
N VAL A 295 8.82 9.83 -14.45
CA VAL A 295 8.98 8.69 -13.53
C VAL A 295 9.28 7.40 -14.30
N VAL A 296 8.54 7.10 -15.38
CA VAL A 296 8.82 5.90 -16.20
C VAL A 296 10.23 5.94 -16.79
N VAL A 297 10.64 7.07 -17.37
CA VAL A 297 11.98 7.24 -17.94
C VAL A 297 13.05 7.12 -16.85
N GLY A 298 12.85 7.77 -15.70
CA GLY A 298 13.78 7.70 -14.57
C GLY A 298 13.96 6.27 -14.05
N LEU A 299 12.87 5.51 -13.91
CA LEU A 299 12.93 4.09 -13.54
C LEU A 299 13.70 3.26 -14.57
N LEU A 300 13.48 3.49 -15.87
CA LEU A 300 14.22 2.79 -16.92
C LEU A 300 15.72 3.12 -16.87
N VAL A 301 16.08 4.38 -16.64
CA VAL A 301 17.49 4.81 -16.50
C VAL A 301 18.13 4.17 -15.27
N VAL A 302 17.44 4.14 -14.14
CA VAL A 302 17.94 3.50 -12.91
C VAL A 302 18.21 2.01 -13.15
N VAL A 303 17.25 1.30 -13.75
CA VAL A 303 17.37 -0.13 -14.04
C VAL A 303 18.47 -0.41 -15.07
N ALA A 304 18.56 0.38 -16.14
CA ALA A 304 19.54 0.16 -17.20
C ALA A 304 20.97 0.55 -16.82
N SER A 305 21.13 1.56 -15.96
CA SER A 305 22.45 2.03 -15.52
C SER A 305 23.03 1.22 -14.37
N GLY A 306 22.22 0.45 -13.64
CA GLY A 306 22.62 -0.21 -12.39
C GLY A 306 22.85 0.75 -11.23
N HIS A 307 22.71 2.07 -11.44
CA HIS A 307 22.87 3.08 -10.40
C HIS A 307 21.55 3.25 -9.64
N ASP A 308 21.23 2.25 -8.82
CA ASP A 308 19.97 2.16 -8.08
C ASP A 308 19.93 2.97 -6.77
N GLY A 309 21.01 3.71 -6.50
CA GLY A 309 21.24 4.54 -5.32
C GLY A 309 21.61 3.74 -4.07
N GLY A 310 21.91 2.45 -4.21
CA GLY A 310 22.42 1.60 -3.14
C GLY A 310 23.83 2.02 -2.73
N ARG A 311 24.18 1.76 -1.47
CA ARG A 311 25.56 1.94 -0.98
C ARG A 311 26.43 0.78 -1.45
N GLU A 312 27.73 1.00 -1.54
CA GLU A 312 28.70 -0.08 -1.71
C GLU A 312 28.79 -0.89 -0.41
N ARG A 313 28.83 -2.21 -0.53
CA ARG A 313 28.98 -3.12 0.61
C ARG A 313 30.47 -3.14 1.02
N PRO A 314 30.81 -2.87 2.29
CA PRO A 314 32.19 -3.01 2.76
C PRO A 314 32.72 -4.42 2.53
N ALA A 315 34.00 -4.53 2.14
CA ALA A 315 34.66 -5.81 1.88
C ALA A 315 34.87 -6.65 3.16
N GLU A 316 34.99 -5.99 4.30
CA GLU A 316 35.09 -6.62 5.62
C GLU A 316 33.91 -6.15 6.49
N PRO A 317 33.28 -7.05 7.26
CA PRO A 317 32.25 -6.67 8.21
C PRO A 317 32.83 -5.70 9.24
N PRO A 318 32.15 -4.59 9.58
CA PRO A 318 32.64 -3.67 10.58
C PRO A 318 32.87 -4.39 11.90
N SER A 319 33.96 -4.06 12.60
CA SER A 319 34.33 -4.68 13.87
C SER A 319 33.16 -4.68 14.84
N THR A 320 32.82 -5.85 15.39
CA THR A 320 31.83 -6.04 16.45
C THR A 320 32.32 -5.44 17.76
N SER A 321 32.52 -4.13 17.80
CA SER A 321 32.67 -3.40 19.05
C SER A 321 31.28 -2.89 19.40
N PRO A 322 30.58 -3.48 20.40
CA PRO A 322 29.45 -2.78 20.99
C PRO A 322 30.01 -1.45 21.45
N HIS A 323 29.30 -0.37 21.15
CA HIS A 323 29.65 0.95 21.67
C HIS A 323 30.07 0.81 23.12
N ALA A 324 31.34 1.13 23.42
CA ALA A 324 31.70 1.39 24.79
C ALA A 324 30.74 2.48 25.23
N HIS A 325 29.94 2.21 26.27
CA HIS A 325 29.26 3.28 26.99
C HIS A 325 30.35 4.29 27.34
N GLU A 326 30.36 5.45 26.69
CA GLU A 326 31.14 6.58 27.19
C GLU A 326 30.56 6.95 28.54
N PRO A 327 31.32 6.83 29.64
CA PRO A 327 30.93 7.45 30.89
C PRO A 327 31.25 8.95 30.79
N GLU A 328 30.20 9.77 30.74
CA GLU A 328 29.93 10.94 31.60
C GLU A 328 28.87 11.87 31.01
#